data_AF-A0A4R6F232-F1
#
_entry.id   AF-A0A4R6F232-F1
#
_cell.length_a   1.000
_cell.length_b   1.000
_cell.length_c   1.000
_cell.angle_alpha   90.00
_cell.angle_beta   90.00
_cell.angle_gamma   90.00
#
_symmetry.space_group_name_H-M   'P 1'
#
loop_
_entity.id
_entity.type
_entity.pdbx_description
1 polymer ?
#
loop_
_entity_poly.entity_id
_entity_poly.type
_entity_poly.pdbx_seq_one_letter_code
_entity_poly.pdbx_strand_id
1 'polypeptide(L)' 'MMFTCRNQSCGAQWEQSDVVIKNEGQGLLFRCPMCGARNYVERFDADDGTIVYEQIEGRPFQ' A
#
# COMPACT_ATOMS: atom_id res chain seq x y z
N MET A 1 6.93 -6.95 4.84
CA MET A 1 6.30 -5.94 5.72
C MET A 1 4.79 -6.11 5.61
N MET A 2 4.07 -5.89 6.70
CA MET A 2 2.61 -6.07 6.71
C MET A 2 1.91 -4.74 6.41
N PHE A 3 0.96 -4.75 5.48
CA PHE A 3 0.09 -3.61 5.22
C PHE A 3 -1.19 -3.71 6.03
N THR A 4 -1.67 -2.58 6.54
CA THR A 4 -2.93 -2.51 7.29
C THR A 4 -3.95 -1.70 6.53
N CYS A 5 -5.17 -2.23 6.36
CA CYS A 5 -6.26 -1.45 5.80
C CYS A 5 -6.65 -0.31 6.76
N ARG A 6 -6.44 0.93 6.33
CA ARG A 6 -6.72 2.15 7.11
C ARG A 6 -8.18 2.58 7.13
N ASN A 7 -9.08 1.79 6.54
CA ASN A 7 -10.51 2.02 6.71
C ASN A 7 -10.90 1.62 8.14
N GLN A 8 -11.43 2.56 8.93
CA GLN A 8 -11.69 2.38 10.37
C GLN A 8 -12.53 1.13 10.67
N SER A 9 -13.47 0.78 9.79
CA SER A 9 -14.34 -0.38 9.97
C SER A 9 -13.73 -1.72 9.52
N CYS A 10 -12.54 -1.72 8.89
CA CYS A 10 -11.93 -2.92 8.32
C CYS A 10 -10.70 -3.37 9.13
N GLY A 11 -9.64 -2.55 9.20
CA GLY A 11 -8.42 -2.89 9.94
C GLY A 11 -7.67 -4.16 9.53
N ALA A 12 -8.08 -4.84 8.44
CA ALA A 12 -7.48 -6.10 7.98
C ALA A 12 -6.02 -5.90 7.58
N GLN A 13 -5.19 -6.91 7.81
CA GLN A 13 -3.77 -6.89 7.49
C GLN A 13 -3.47 -7.78 6.27
N TRP A 14 -2.46 -7.41 5.48
CA TRP A 14 -2.08 -8.10 4.25
C TRP A 14 -0.57 -8.13 4.05
N GLU A 15 -0.05 -9.25 3.58
CA GLU A 15 1.31 -9.30 3.07
C GLU A 15 1.36 -8.59 1.70
N GLN A 16 2.55 -8.11 1.33
CA GLN A 16 2.75 -7.47 0.03
C GLN A 16 2.39 -8.38 -1.15
N SER A 17 2.59 -9.70 -1.00
CA SER A 17 2.21 -10.71 -2.00
C SER A 17 0.69 -10.90 -2.15
N ASP A 18 -0.10 -10.50 -1.15
CA ASP A 18 -1.55 -10.72 -1.13
C ASP A 18 -2.33 -9.58 -1.79
N VAL A 19 -1.64 -8.49 -2.15
CA VAL A 19 -2.26 -7.28 -2.68
C VAL A 19 -1.62 -6.85 -3.99
N VAL A 20 -2.44 -6.24 -4.84
CA VAL A 20 -1.95 -5.63 -6.08
C VAL A 20 -1.69 -4.16 -5.85
N ILE A 21 -0.42 -3.76 -5.94
CA ILE A 21 0.02 -2.37 -5.88
C ILE A 21 0.05 -1.80 -7.30
N LYS A 22 -0.58 -0.63 -7.49
CA LYS A 22 -0.59 0.08 -8.77
C LYS A 22 -0.78 1.57 -8.57
N ASN A 23 -0.37 2.36 -9.56
CA ASN A 23 -0.64 3.79 -9.58
C ASN A 23 -1.99 4.04 -10.26
N GLU A 24 -2.96 4.61 -9.54
CA GLU A 24 -4.28 4.97 -10.07
C GLU A 24 -4.40 6.47 -10.44
N GLY A 25 -3.27 7.14 -10.69
CA GLY A 25 -3.21 8.57 -11.04
C GLY A 25 -3.07 9.52 -9.85
N GLN A 26 -2.86 8.99 -8.63
CA GLN A 26 -2.72 9.77 -7.38
C GLN A 26 -1.60 9.20 -6.48
N GLY A 27 -0.64 8.51 -7.07
CA GLY A 27 0.39 7.75 -6.37
C GLY A 27 0.11 6.25 -6.31
N LEU A 28 1.10 5.51 -5.82
CA LEU A 28 1.03 4.06 -5.67
C LEU A 28 0.10 3.71 -4.49
N LEU A 29 -0.81 2.77 -4.73
CA LEU A 29 -1.73 2.29 -3.71
C LEU A 29 -2.09 0.83 -3.97
N PHE A 30 -2.57 0.15 -2.94
CA PHE A 30 -3.35 -1.07 -3.07
C PHE A 30 -4.79 -0.84 -2.62
N ARG A 31 -5.70 -1.64 -3.16
CA ARG A 31 -7.08 -1.71 -2.67
C ARG A 31 -7.19 -2.89 -1.72
N CYS A 32 -7.74 -2.65 -0.53
CA CYS A 32 -7.98 -3.73 0.43
C CYS A 32 -8.86 -4.81 -0.20
N PRO A 33 -8.42 -6.07 -0.30
CA PRO A 33 -9.20 -7.17 -0.87
C PRO A 33 -10.57 -7.37 -0.20
N MET A 34 -10.69 -7.02 1.08
CA MET A 34 -11.93 -7.20 1.85
C MET A 34 -12.96 -6.07 1.69
N CYS A 35 -12.52 -4.81 1.57
CA CYS A 35 -13.46 -3.66 1.56
C CYS A 35 -13.25 -2.65 0.42
N GLY A 36 -12.26 -2.86 -0.44
CA GLY A 36 -11.97 -1.99 -1.59
C GLY A 36 -11.36 -0.63 -1.26
N ALA A 37 -11.13 -0.32 0.03
CA ALA A 37 -10.52 0.93 0.47
C ALA A 37 -9.11 1.10 -0.08
N ARG A 38 -8.76 2.33 -0.44
CA ARG A 38 -7.43 2.70 -0.95
C ARG A 38 -6.44 2.86 0.20
N ASN A 39 -5.26 2.27 0.05
CA ASN A 39 -4.18 2.34 1.01
C ASN A 39 -2.89 2.68 0.25
N TYR A 40 -2.33 3.86 0.52
CA TYR A 40 -1.18 4.38 -0.22
C TYR A 40 0.12 3.74 0.26
N VAL A 41 1.03 3.55 -0.69
CA VAL A 41 2.36 3.02 -0.45
C VAL A 41 3.38 3.85 -1.23
N GLU A 42 4.62 3.85 -0.77
CA GLU A 42 5.76 4.36 -1.53
C GLU A 42 6.66 3.20 -1.93
N ARG A 43 7.31 3.35 -3.09
CA ARG A 43 8.32 2.41 -3.56
C ARG A 43 9.69 2.90 -3.13
N PHE A 44 10.47 2.01 -2.54
CA PHE A 44 11.87 2.24 -2.25
C PHE A 44 12.72 1.18 -2.95
N ASP A 45 13.84 1.61 -3.51
CA ASP A 45 14.86 0.72 -4.03
C ASP A 45 15.86 0.48 -2.90
N ALA A 46 15.92 -0.75 -2.39
CA ALA A 46 16.85 -1.13 -1.34
C ALA A 46 18.29 -1.20 -1.89
N ASP A 47 19.29 -1.15 -1.00
CA ASP A 47 20.71 -1.16 -1.37
C ASP A 47 21.15 -2.42 -2.14
N ASP A 48 20.38 -3.51 -2.03
CA ASP A 48 20.58 -4.77 -2.76
C ASP A 48 19.89 -4.80 -4.14
N GLY A 49 19.23 -3.71 -4.53
CA GLY A 49 18.46 -3.59 -5.77
C GLY A 49 17.04 -4.17 -5.68
N THR A 50 16.61 -4.66 -4.52
CA THR A 50 15.26 -5.15 -4.30
C THR A 50 14.27 -4.00 -4.22
N ILE A 51 13.12 -4.16 -4.89
CA ILE A 51 12.01 -3.21 -4.79
C ILE A 51 11.19 -3.55 -3.55
N VAL A 52 11.14 -2.62 -2.60
CA VAL A 52 10.29 -2.72 -1.41
C VAL A 52 9.20 -1.66 -1.44
N TYR A 53 8.05 -2.00 -0.86
CA TYR A 53 6.95 -1.05 -0.73
C TYR A 53 6.64 -0.83 0.74
N GLU A 54 6.56 0.43 1.15
CA GLU A 54 6.20 0.81 2.51
C GLU A 54 4.87 1.54 2.53
N GLN A 55 4.03 1.23 3.51
CA GLN A 55 2.73 1.86 3.64
C GLN A 55 2.83 3.23 4.31
N ILE A 56 2.36 4.26 3.63
CA ILE A 56 2.41 5.65 4.12
C ILE A 56 1.08 6.11 4.72
N GLU A 57 1.15 7.16 5.54
CA GLU A 57 -0.02 7.81 6.10
C GLU A 57 -0.58 8.85 5.12
N GLY A 58 -1.83 8.65 4.69
CA GLY A 58 -2.50 9.60 3.80
C GLY A 58 -2.08 9.49 2.34
N ARG A 59 -2.32 10.55 1.56
CA ARG A 59 -1.95 10.62 0.14
C ARG A 59 -0.53 11.17 0.02
N PRO A 60 0.29 10.68 -0.93
CA PRO A 60 1.58 11.31 -1.20
C PRO A 60 1.36 12.78 -1.59
N PHE A 61 2.17 13.67 -1.03
CA PHE A 61 2.14 15.10 -1.36
C PHE A 61 2.54 15.25 -2.83
N GLN A 62 1.65 15.83 -3.63
CA GLN A 62 1.79 15.98 -5.07
C GLN A 62 2.52 17.28 -5.42
#